data_AF-R9KXX3-F1
#
_entry.id   AF-R9KXX3-F1
#
_cell.length_a   1.000
_cell.length_b   1.000
_cell.length_c   1.000
_cell.angle_alpha   90.00
_cell.angle_beta   90.00
_cell.angle_gamma   90.00
#
_symmetry.space_group_name_H-M   'P 1'
#
loop_
_entity.id
_entity.type
_entity.pdbx_description
1 polymer ?
#
loop_
_entity_poly.entity_id
_entity_poly.type
_entity_poly.pdbx_seq_one_letter_code
_entity_poly.pdbx_strand_id
1 'polypeptide(L)'
;MLMLATKGYGLSVDYIDWSSPAEMDPYLKAYKLKRNEKDVLQWQLGQYVAAAISCVLPKGKYLKKPMFQIEENIGEITERDIEKAILTEQRYMAMSANKGLPETIIA
;
A
#
# COMPACT_ATOMS: atom_id res chain seq x y z
N MET A 1 19.38 -18.93 -36.99
CA MET A 1 19.05 -19.37 -35.61
C MET A 1 18.62 -18.13 -34.85
N LEU A 2 17.32 -17.81 -34.85
CA LEU A 2 16.77 -16.61 -34.19
C LEU A 2 16.56 -16.94 -32.71
N MET A 3 17.18 -16.16 -31.82
CA MET A 3 17.06 -16.33 -30.38
C MET A 3 15.61 -16.07 -29.93
N LEU A 4 14.94 -17.11 -29.44
CA LEU A 4 13.63 -17.02 -28.78
C LEU A 4 13.79 -16.30 -27.43
N ALA A 5 13.78 -14.97 -27.45
CA ALA A 5 13.64 -14.16 -26.24
C ALA A 5 12.16 -14.15 -25.80
N THR A 6 11.66 -15.27 -25.30
CA THR A 6 10.27 -15.35 -24.81
C THR A 6 10.19 -14.76 -23.40
N LYS A 7 9.71 -13.52 -23.27
CA LYS A 7 9.30 -12.98 -21.97
C LYS A 7 7.97 -13.63 -21.56
N GLY A 8 8.05 -14.78 -20.90
CA GLY A 8 7.03 -15.30 -19.97
C GLY A 8 5.68 -15.79 -20.50
N TYR A 9 5.31 -15.49 -21.75
CA TYR A 9 3.99 -15.87 -22.33
C TYR A 9 4.09 -16.62 -23.68
N GLY A 10 5.28 -17.13 -24.02
CA GLY A 10 5.47 -17.94 -25.24
C GLY A 10 5.47 -17.17 -26.56
N LEU A 11 5.46 -15.83 -26.50
CA LEU A 11 5.51 -14.95 -27.68
C LEU A 11 6.96 -14.63 -28.04
N SER A 12 7.29 -14.70 -29.34
CA SER A 12 8.54 -14.13 -29.85
C SER A 12 8.42 -12.61 -29.91
N VAL A 13 9.55 -11.91 -29.82
CA VAL A 13 9.60 -10.43 -29.93
C VAL A 13 9.02 -10.00 -31.27
N ASP A 14 9.38 -10.70 -32.35
CA ASP A 14 8.84 -10.45 -33.68
C ASP A 14 7.30 -10.55 -33.69
N TYR A 15 6.71 -11.54 -33.01
CA TYR A 15 5.24 -11.66 -33.00
C TYR A 15 4.56 -10.48 -32.31
N ILE A 16 5.22 -9.85 -31.33
CA ILE A 16 4.70 -8.65 -30.65
C ILE A 16 4.75 -7.46 -31.61
N ASP A 17 5.87 -7.28 -32.32
CA ASP A 17 6.07 -6.15 -33.24
C ASP A 17 5.10 -6.17 -34.43
N TRP A 18 4.63 -7.36 -34.83
CA TRP A 18 3.69 -7.53 -35.94
C TRP A 18 2.22 -7.70 -35.51
N SER A 19 1.95 -7.69 -34.20
CA SER A 19 0.59 -7.91 -33.68
C SER A 19 -0.23 -6.63 -33.57
N SER A 20 -1.54 -6.78 -33.74
CA SER A 20 -2.49 -5.69 -33.47
C SER A 20 -2.86 -5.63 -31.98
N PRO A 21 -3.28 -4.46 -31.45
CA PRO A 21 -3.70 -4.32 -30.06
C PRO A 21 -4.83 -5.28 -29.64
N ALA A 22 -5.70 -5.67 -30.58
CA ALA A 22 -6.79 -6.61 -30.33
C ALA A 22 -6.28 -8.06 -30.11
N GLU A 23 -5.21 -8.47 -30.80
CA GLU A 23 -4.61 -9.80 -30.66
C GLU A 23 -3.79 -9.93 -29.37
N MET A 24 -3.30 -8.80 -28.84
CA MET A 24 -2.51 -8.76 -27.60
C MET A 24 -3.35 -8.68 -26.32
N ASP A 25 -4.62 -8.31 -26.41
CA ASP A 25 -5.53 -8.20 -25.26
C ASP A 25 -5.60 -9.45 -24.36
N PRO A 26 -5.71 -10.70 -24.87
CA PRO A 26 -5.73 -11.89 -24.02
C PRO A 26 -4.43 -12.09 -23.23
N TYR A 27 -3.29 -11.76 -23.82
CA TYR A 27 -1.99 -11.86 -23.14
C TYR A 27 -1.81 -10.78 -22.08
N LEU A 28 -2.30 -9.57 -22.36
CA LEU A 28 -2.32 -8.48 -21.40
C LEU A 28 -3.22 -8.80 -20.20
N LYS A 29 -4.37 -9.46 -20.43
CA LYS A 29 -5.24 -9.96 -19.37
C LYS A 29 -4.58 -11.05 -18.54
N ALA A 30 -3.92 -12.02 -19.18
CA ALA A 30 -3.16 -13.07 -18.49
C ALA A 30 -2.02 -12.47 -17.64
N TYR A 31 -1.32 -11.45 -18.16
CA TYR A 31 -0.29 -10.73 -17.43
C TYR A 31 -0.83 -10.04 -16.18
N LYS A 32 -1.94 -9.30 -16.32
CA LYS A 32 -2.60 -8.63 -15.19
C LYS A 32 -3.03 -9.64 -14.13
N LEU A 33 -3.57 -10.78 -14.53
CA LEU A 33 -4.00 -11.84 -13.61
C LEU A 33 -2.81 -12.41 -12.83
N LYS A 34 -1.71 -12.77 -13.52
CA LYS A 34 -0.48 -13.25 -12.87
C LYS A 34 0.15 -12.21 -11.94
N ARG A 35 0.06 -10.92 -12.28
CA ARG A 35 0.51 -9.84 -11.41
C ARG A 35 -0.33 -9.76 -10.14
N ASN A 36 -1.65 -9.79 -10.28
CA ASN A 36 -2.57 -9.77 -9.15
C ASN A 36 -2.36 -10.98 -8.22
N GLU A 37 -2.15 -12.18 -8.77
CA GLU A 37 -1.84 -13.37 -7.97
C GLU A 37 -0.57 -13.17 -7.12
N LYS A 38 0.49 -12.60 -7.71
CA LYS A 38 1.72 -12.28 -6.98
C LYS A 38 1.49 -11.23 -5.90
N ASP A 39 0.75 -10.17 -6.21
CA ASP A 39 0.44 -9.10 -5.26
C ASP A 39 -0.36 -9.65 -4.07
N VAL A 40 -1.33 -10.54 -4.31
CA VAL A 40 -2.09 -11.24 -3.25
C VAL A 40 -1.19 -12.13 -2.41
N LEU A 41 -0.31 -12.91 -3.02
CA LEU A 41 0.63 -13.78 -2.28
C LEU A 41 1.59 -12.96 -1.42
N GLN A 42 2.11 -11.84 -1.93
CA GLN A 42 2.97 -10.95 -1.16
C GLN A 42 2.22 -10.27 -0.02
N TRP A 43 0.98 -9.86 -0.27
CA TRP A 43 0.10 -9.33 0.78
C TRP A 43 -0.11 -10.34 1.90
N GLN A 44 -0.46 -11.59 1.55
CA GLN A 44 -0.66 -12.67 2.52
C GLN A 44 0.61 -13.00 3.30
N LEU A 45 1.78 -13.02 2.64
CA LEU A 45 3.06 -13.21 3.31
C LEU A 45 3.34 -12.10 4.31
N GLY A 46 3.08 -10.83 3.95
CA GLY A 46 3.21 -9.70 4.85
C GLY A 46 2.33 -9.84 6.10
N GLN A 47 1.08 -10.29 5.93
CA GLN A 47 0.17 -10.56 7.04
C GLN A 47 0.69 -11.70 7.94
N TYR A 48 1.19 -12.78 7.35
CA TYR A 48 1.76 -13.90 8.10
C TYR A 48 2.99 -13.47 8.93
N VAL A 49 3.91 -12.70 8.33
CA VAL A 49 5.10 -12.19 9.02
C VAL A 49 4.70 -11.24 10.16
N ALA A 50 3.74 -10.35 9.94
CA ALA A 50 3.23 -9.45 10.97
C ALA A 50 2.62 -10.21 12.15
N ALA A 51 1.84 -11.27 11.88
CA ALA A 51 1.29 -12.14 12.91
C ALA A 51 2.40 -12.87 13.69
N ALA A 52 3.39 -13.43 13.00
CA ALA A 52 4.52 -14.12 13.62
C ALA A 52 5.32 -13.20 14.56
N ILE A 53 5.59 -11.96 14.14
CA ILE A 53 6.27 -10.96 14.98
C ILE A 53 5.43 -10.64 16.23
N SER A 54 4.10 -10.53 16.09
CA SER A 54 3.22 -10.25 17.23
C SER A 54 3.20 -11.36 18.29
N CYS A 55 3.43 -12.62 17.90
CA CYS A 55 3.57 -13.75 18.83
C CYS A 55 4.93 -13.77 19.56
N VAL A 56 5.99 -13.27 18.94
CA VAL A 56 7.37 -13.32 19.48
C VAL A 56 7.68 -12.13 20.38
N LEU A 57 7.03 -10.97 20.16
CA LEU A 57 7.19 -9.81 21.03
C LEU A 57 6.64 -10.13 22.45
N PRO A 58 7.50 -10.17 23.48
CA PRO A 58 7.10 -10.62 24.81
C PRO A 58 6.11 -9.64 25.44
N LYS A 59 4.86 -10.09 25.64
CA LYS A 59 3.82 -9.62 26.59
C LYS A 59 3.89 -8.15 27.06
N GLY A 60 4.13 -7.20 26.17
CA GLY A 60 4.00 -5.77 26.43
C GLY A 60 2.55 -5.33 26.20
N LYS A 61 1.63 -5.76 27.09
CA LYS A 61 0.15 -5.63 26.96
C LYS A 61 -0.39 -6.25 25.65
N TYR A 62 -1.34 -7.17 25.78
CA TYR A 62 -2.06 -7.69 24.61
C TYR A 62 -2.59 -6.53 23.76
N LEU A 63 -2.34 -6.58 22.45
CA LEU A 63 -2.96 -5.69 21.48
C LEU A 63 -4.49 -5.83 21.64
N LYS A 64 -5.14 -4.81 22.20
CA LYS A 64 -6.60 -4.77 22.40
C LYS A 64 -7.39 -4.74 21.08
N LYS A 65 -6.71 -4.48 19.96
CA LYS A 65 -7.25 -4.36 18.61
C LYS A 65 -6.34 -5.10 17.63
N PRO A 66 -6.88 -5.73 16.58
CA PRO A 66 -6.08 -6.32 15.50
C PRO A 66 -5.18 -5.25 14.86
N MET A 67 -3.95 -5.61 14.48
CA MET A 67 -2.95 -4.65 13.96
C MET A 67 -3.40 -3.90 12.71
N PHE A 68 -4.32 -4.49 11.93
CA PHE A 68 -4.94 -3.86 10.77
C PHE A 68 -6.46 -3.95 10.92
N GLN A 69 -6.99 -3.27 11.93
CA GLN A 69 -8.35 -2.78 11.83
C GLN A 69 -8.31 -1.67 10.76
N ILE A 70 -8.78 -1.98 9.55
CA ILE A 70 -9.27 -0.93 8.66
C ILE A 70 -10.46 -0.37 9.41
N GLU A 71 -10.23 0.66 10.22
CA GLU A 71 -11.33 1.48 10.68
C GLU A 71 -11.89 2.11 9.41
N GLU A 72 -12.93 1.49 8.84
CA GLU A 72 -13.91 2.20 8.03
C GLU A 72 -14.61 3.21 8.96
N ASN A 73 -13.84 4.15 9.52
CA ASN A 73 -14.34 5.36 10.12
C ASN A 73 -14.74 6.29 8.98
N ILE A 74 -15.74 5.85 8.21
CA ILE A 74 -16.66 6.74 7.50
C ILE A 74 -17.73 7.15 8.52
N GLY A 75 -17.28 7.60 9.70
CA GLY A 75 -18.13 8.34 10.61
C GLY A 75 -18.16 9.78 10.13
N GLU A 76 -19.33 10.42 10.12
CA GLU A 76 -19.43 11.86 9.91
C GLU A 76 -18.47 12.55 10.88
N ILE A 77 -17.46 13.25 10.33
CA ILE A 77 -16.56 14.10 11.10
C ILE A 77 -17.45 15.20 11.69
N THR A 78 -17.67 15.15 13.01
CA THR A 78 -18.44 16.19 13.68
C THR A 78 -17.58 17.42 13.91
N GLU A 79 -18.21 18.59 13.96
CA GLU A 79 -17.53 19.88 14.16
C GLU A 79 -16.61 19.89 15.40
N ARG A 80 -16.99 19.16 16.46
CA ARG A 80 -16.18 19.00 17.68
C ARG A 80 -14.88 18.23 17.46
N ASP A 81 -14.83 17.34 16.48
CA ASP A 81 -13.62 16.57 16.17
C ASP A 81 -12.63 17.44 15.38
N ILE A 82 -13.16 18.34 14.54
CA ILE A 82 -12.39 19.36 13.82
C ILE A 82 -11.79 20.36 14.82
N GLU A 83 -12.58 20.87 15.77
CA GLU A 83 -12.10 21.78 16.82
C GLU A 83 -10.96 21.16 17.65
N LYS A 84 -11.09 19.87 18.01
CA LYS A 84 -10.04 19.14 18.74
C LYS A 84 -8.77 19.01 17.91
N ALA A 85 -8.88 18.71 16.62
CA ALA A 85 -7.75 18.60 15.71
C ALA A 85 -6.99 19.93 15.60
N ILE A 86 -7.71 21.03 15.40
CA ILE A 86 -7.16 22.39 15.35
C ILE A 86 -6.42 22.72 16.66
N LEU A 87 -7.03 22.43 17.82
CA LEU A 87 -6.42 22.69 19.12
C LEU A 87 -5.13 21.88 19.33
N THR A 88 -5.11 20.61 18.90
CA THR A 88 -3.90 19.79 18.98
C THR A 88 -2.78 20.31 18.07
N GLU A 89 -3.10 20.76 16.86
CA GLU A 89 -2.12 21.36 15.95
C GLU A 89 -1.55 22.66 16.51
N GLN A 90 -2.39 23.55 17.02
CA GLN A 90 -1.94 24.80 17.66
C GLN A 90 -0.99 24.54 18.84
N ARG A 91 -1.29 23.53 19.67
CA ARG A 91 -0.40 23.12 20.76
C ARG A 91 0.93 22.57 20.26
N TYR A 92 0.91 21.78 19.19
CA TYR A 92 2.12 21.26 18.58
C TYR A 92 2.98 22.38 17.98
N MET A 93 2.37 23.32 17.26
CA MET A 93 3.05 24.50 16.72
C MET A 93 3.68 25.36 17.83
N ALA A 94 2.96 25.62 18.92
CA ALA A 94 3.50 26.34 20.07
C ALA A 94 4.69 25.62 20.73
N MET A 95 4.62 24.29 20.86
CA MET A 95 5.73 23.48 21.35
C MET A 95 6.92 23.44 20.39
N SER A 96 6.66 23.42 19.08
CA SER A 96 7.66 23.44 18.01
C SER A 96 8.41 24.78 17.98
N ALA A 97 7.68 25.89 18.09
CA ALA A 97 8.25 27.23 18.19
C ALA A 97 9.15 27.38 19.43
N ASN A 98 8.71 26.87 20.59
CA ASN A 98 9.51 26.84 21.81
C ASN A 98 10.77 25.95 21.70
N LYS A 99 10.80 25.00 20.75
CA LYS A 99 11.94 24.11 20.49
C LYS A 99 12.82 24.57 19.32
N GLY A 100 12.52 25.70 18.68
CA GLY A 100 13.32 26.27 17.58
C GLY A 100 13.25 25.49 16.27
N LEU A 101 12.21 24.68 16.07
CA LEU A 101 11.99 23.92 14.83
C LEU A 101 11.29 24.82 13.78
N PRO A 102 11.69 24.76 12.50
CA PRO A 102 11.12 25.61 11.46
C PRO A 102 9.63 25.32 11.22
N GLU A 103 8.87 26.37 10.93
CA GLU A 103 7.44 26.28 10.63
C GLU A 103 7.20 25.50 9.33
N THR A 104 6.32 24.50 9.37
CA THR A 104 5.86 23.81 8.16
C THR A 104 4.81 24.67 7.48
N ILE A 105 5.23 25.48 6.51
CA ILE A 105 4.33 26.16 5.59
C ILE A 105 3.77 25.09 4.64
N ILE A 106 2.49 24.77 4.76
CA ILE A 106 1.76 24.05 3.71
C ILE A 106 1.22 25.14 2.79
N ALA A 107 1.91 25.35 1.66
CA ALA A 107 1.45 26.20 0.56
C ALA A 107 0.52 25.42 -0.37
#